data_AF-A0A7W1LQM6-F1
#
_entry.id   AF-A0A7W1LQM6-F1
#
_cell.length_a   1.000
_cell.length_b   1.000
_cell.length_c   1.000
_cell.angle_alpha   90.00
_cell.angle_beta   90.00
_cell.angle_gamma   90.00
#
_symmetry.space_group_name_H-M   'P 1'
#
loop_
_entity.id
_entity.type
_entity.pdbx_description
1 polymer ?
#
loop_
_entity_poly.entity_id
_entity_poly.type
_entity_poly.pdbx_seq_one_letter_code
_entity_poly.pdbx_strand_id
1 'polypeptide(L)'
;MTTRVTELVKPSTAASYVTTSVAVANRLKLRQGYEDDLGMPFAVAPTNTTGDFVPVKRLHNPSTGDTAWLRRGAEADRLRAGGYVDQGAPFYASPNSASGCVPVFSFVRRGMHRLAGTPAYRAQLTAEGWRRDRVAFYAAPVAVDPTFSFAMMPDTQNEVVSSTDRRFGNRTQWLVANRSALDLRWVGHSGDVVNWGWLEQSQFDVAVRGTARLEAAGIPYAYTLGSHDTRVVGRGGGAYVSDPECLE
;
A
#
# COMPACT_ATOMS: atom_id res chain seq x y z
N MET A 1 -6.97 18.39 -11.59
CA MET A 1 -6.71 17.57 -10.38
C MET A 1 -5.85 16.38 -10.80
N THR A 2 -4.79 16.06 -10.06
CA THR A 2 -3.93 14.89 -10.34
C THR A 2 -4.40 13.66 -9.55
N THR A 3 -4.27 12.49 -10.15
CA THR A 3 -4.58 11.18 -9.54
C THR A 3 -3.32 10.33 -9.52
N ARG A 4 -3.12 9.59 -8.43
CA ARG A 4 -2.01 8.64 -8.31
C ARG A 4 -2.19 7.48 -9.27
N VAL A 5 -1.09 7.03 -9.84
CA VAL A 5 -1.04 5.92 -10.78
C VAL A 5 -0.57 4.67 -10.05
N THR A 6 -1.07 3.49 -10.41
CA THR A 6 -0.54 2.20 -9.97
C THR A 6 0.16 1.52 -11.15
N GLU A 7 1.38 1.04 -10.94
CA GLU A 7 2.07 0.15 -11.88
C GLU A 7 2.09 -1.27 -11.30
N LEU A 8 1.50 -2.19 -12.05
CA LEU A 8 1.44 -3.60 -11.69
C LEU A 8 2.33 -4.41 -12.62
N VAL A 9 2.91 -5.48 -12.11
CA VAL A 9 3.76 -6.39 -12.89
C VAL A 9 3.23 -7.81 -12.79
N LYS A 10 3.24 -8.50 -13.93
CA LYS A 10 3.07 -9.95 -14.02
C LYS A 10 4.43 -10.63 -13.86
N PRO A 11 4.74 -11.31 -12.75
CA PRO A 11 6.07 -11.85 -12.50
C PRO A 11 6.50 -12.87 -13.56
N SER A 12 5.57 -13.71 -14.03
CA SER A 12 5.82 -14.78 -14.99
C SER A 12 6.30 -14.30 -16.37
N THR A 13 5.98 -13.07 -16.76
CA THR A 13 6.36 -12.51 -18.07
C THR A 13 7.13 -11.19 -17.98
N ALA A 14 7.24 -10.60 -16.79
CA ALA A 14 7.70 -9.25 -16.52
C ALA A 14 6.87 -8.12 -17.19
N ALA A 15 5.73 -8.44 -17.80
CA ALA A 15 4.83 -7.46 -18.40
C ALA A 15 4.33 -6.47 -17.33
N SER A 16 4.30 -5.19 -17.68
CA SER A 16 3.83 -4.12 -16.80
C SER A 16 2.47 -3.58 -17.28
N TYR A 17 1.65 -3.11 -16.34
CA TYR A 17 0.42 -2.41 -16.63
C TYR A 17 0.25 -1.22 -15.69
N VAL A 18 -0.07 -0.07 -16.27
CA VAL A 18 -0.22 1.19 -15.55
C VAL A 18 -1.67 1.67 -15.60
N THR A 19 -2.23 2.04 -14.45
CA THR A 19 -3.63 2.47 -14.35
C THR A 19 -3.86 3.48 -13.22
N THR A 20 -4.82 4.37 -13.43
CA THR A 20 -5.37 5.28 -12.40
C THR A 20 -6.62 4.71 -11.73
N SER A 21 -7.11 3.55 -12.16
CA SER A 21 -8.34 2.94 -11.68
C SER A 21 -8.06 1.79 -10.71
N VAL A 22 -8.48 1.96 -9.46
CA VAL A 22 -8.43 0.90 -8.43
C VAL A 22 -9.18 -0.35 -8.87
N ALA A 23 -10.34 -0.20 -9.53
CA ALA A 23 -11.11 -1.33 -10.04
C ALA A 23 -10.35 -2.13 -11.12
N VAL A 24 -9.64 -1.43 -12.02
CA VAL A 24 -8.80 -2.08 -13.03
C VAL A 24 -7.62 -2.79 -12.36
N ALA A 25 -6.94 -2.13 -11.41
CA ALA A 25 -5.83 -2.72 -10.68
C ALA A 25 -6.25 -4.01 -9.95
N ASN A 26 -7.36 -3.97 -9.20
CA ASN A 26 -7.89 -5.14 -8.50
C ASN A 26 -8.25 -6.29 -9.45
N ARG A 27 -8.87 -5.97 -10.59
CA ARG A 27 -9.18 -6.99 -11.61
C ARG A 27 -7.92 -7.64 -12.18
N LEU A 28 -6.87 -6.86 -12.43
CA LEU A 28 -5.59 -7.37 -12.96
C LEU A 28 -4.90 -8.31 -11.95
N LYS A 29 -4.88 -7.92 -10.67
CA LYS A 29 -4.37 -8.74 -9.57
C LYS A 29 -5.14 -10.06 -9.45
N LEU A 30 -6.47 -9.97 -9.29
CA LEU A 30 -7.31 -11.13 -8.96
C LEU A 30 -7.52 -12.10 -10.13
N ARG A 31 -7.45 -11.63 -11.37
CA ARG A 31 -7.88 -12.44 -12.54
C ARG A 31 -6.85 -12.58 -13.65
N GLN A 32 -5.77 -11.79 -13.61
CA GLN A 32 -4.82 -11.73 -14.72
C GLN A 32 -3.36 -11.93 -14.29
N GLY A 33 -3.07 -12.24 -13.02
CA GLY A 33 -1.74 -12.60 -12.54
C GLY A 33 -0.75 -11.43 -12.48
N TYR A 34 -1.24 -10.21 -12.31
CA TYR A 34 -0.41 -9.03 -12.03
C TYR A 34 -0.26 -8.90 -10.51
N GLU A 35 0.66 -9.67 -9.94
CA GLU A 35 0.80 -9.88 -8.49
C GLU A 35 1.64 -8.80 -7.82
N ASP A 36 2.66 -8.31 -8.51
CA ASP A 36 3.58 -7.30 -7.98
C ASP A 36 2.97 -5.91 -8.15
N ASP A 37 2.63 -5.26 -7.03
CA ASP A 37 2.24 -3.85 -7.00
C ASP A 37 3.46 -2.99 -6.67
N LEU A 38 3.97 -2.29 -7.68
CA LEU A 38 5.13 -1.41 -7.53
C LEU A 38 4.77 -0.06 -6.89
N GLY A 39 3.53 0.08 -6.42
CA GLY A 39 3.04 1.20 -5.65
C GLY A 39 2.53 2.32 -6.53
N MET A 40 2.69 3.56 -6.04
CA MET A 40 2.11 4.76 -6.64
C MET A 40 3.14 5.62 -7.38
N PRO A 41 3.76 5.13 -8.47
CA PRO A 41 4.79 5.88 -9.14
C PRO A 41 4.10 7.08 -9.79
N PHE A 42 4.31 8.25 -9.21
CA PHE A 42 3.87 9.58 -9.68
C PHE A 42 2.34 9.78 -9.81
N ALA A 43 1.94 11.05 -9.91
CA ALA A 43 0.56 11.47 -10.12
C ALA A 43 0.42 12.15 -11.49
N VAL A 44 -0.70 11.85 -12.17
CA VAL A 44 -1.01 12.28 -13.54
C VAL A 44 -2.40 12.91 -13.59
N ALA A 45 -2.72 13.63 -14.66
CA ALA A 45 -4.06 14.17 -14.86
C ALA A 45 -4.95 13.14 -15.59
N PRO A 46 -6.12 12.75 -15.06
CA PRO A 46 -7.03 11.85 -15.76
C PRO A 46 -7.73 12.54 -16.96
N THR A 47 -7.82 13.86 -16.94
CA THR A 47 -8.38 14.70 -18.02
C THR A 47 -7.45 15.88 -18.30
N ASN A 48 -7.49 16.41 -19.53
CA ASN A 48 -6.71 17.60 -19.91
C ASN A 48 -7.59 18.85 -19.90
N THR A 49 -8.08 19.24 -18.73
CA THR A 49 -9.07 20.32 -18.60
C THR A 49 -8.52 21.70 -18.96
N THR A 50 -7.22 21.94 -18.76
CA THR A 50 -6.58 23.24 -19.02
C THR A 50 -5.84 23.31 -20.36
N GLY A 51 -5.65 22.17 -21.04
CA GLY A 51 -4.90 22.09 -22.29
C GLY A 51 -3.39 21.94 -22.13
N ASP A 52 -2.84 22.15 -20.93
CA ASP A 52 -1.39 22.19 -20.67
C ASP A 52 -0.73 20.80 -20.63
N PHE A 53 -1.51 19.73 -20.51
CA PHE A 53 -1.00 18.37 -20.46
C PHE A 53 -1.02 17.70 -21.82
N VAL A 54 -0.13 16.72 -22.00
CA VAL A 54 -0.05 15.91 -23.21
C VAL A 54 -0.54 14.49 -22.94
N PRO A 55 -1.25 13.87 -23.91
CA PRO A 55 -1.75 12.51 -23.77
C PRO A 55 -0.58 11.52 -23.70
N VAL A 56 -0.60 10.63 -22.69
CA VAL A 56 0.32 9.49 -22.61
C VAL A 56 -0.38 8.28 -23.20
N LYS A 57 0.14 7.77 -24.32
CA LYS A 57 -0.42 6.63 -25.04
C LYS A 57 0.00 5.32 -24.40
N ARG A 58 -0.94 4.38 -24.35
CA ARG A 58 -0.67 2.97 -24.06
C ARG A 58 -0.53 2.23 -25.39
N LEU A 59 0.68 1.78 -25.71
CA LEU A 59 0.93 0.89 -26.84
C LEU A 59 1.14 -0.52 -26.31
N HIS A 60 0.33 -1.47 -26.76
CA HIS A 60 0.39 -2.85 -26.29
C HIS A 60 0.76 -3.80 -27.42
N ASN A 61 1.74 -4.68 -27.21
CA ASN A 61 2.10 -5.72 -28.16
C ASN A 61 1.43 -7.04 -27.76
N PRO A 62 0.39 -7.50 -28.50
CA PRO A 62 -0.36 -8.70 -28.11
C PRO A 62 0.46 -9.99 -28.23
N SER A 63 1.50 -10.02 -29.07
CA SER A 63 2.34 -11.20 -29.26
C SER A 63 3.32 -11.43 -28.11
N THR A 64 3.80 -10.35 -27.49
CA THR A 64 4.78 -10.43 -26.38
C THR A 64 4.13 -10.17 -25.01
N GLY A 65 2.96 -9.53 -24.99
CA GLY A 65 2.34 -9.02 -23.78
C GLY A 65 2.92 -7.69 -23.29
N ASP A 66 3.90 -7.12 -24.00
CA ASP A 66 4.53 -5.88 -23.59
C ASP A 66 3.59 -4.67 -23.66
N THR A 67 3.81 -3.71 -22.77
CA THR A 67 3.11 -2.42 -22.79
C THR A 67 4.09 -1.27 -22.64
N ALA A 68 4.20 -0.46 -23.68
CA ALA A 68 4.97 0.77 -23.68
C ALA A 68 4.08 1.99 -23.41
N TRP A 69 4.61 2.93 -22.64
CA TRP A 69 3.92 4.16 -22.22
C TRP A 69 4.73 5.37 -22.64
N LEU A 70 4.18 6.16 -23.55
CA LEU A 70 4.91 7.28 -24.12
C LEU A 70 4.00 8.35 -24.70
N ARG A 71 4.55 9.55 -24.85
CA ARG A 71 3.92 10.60 -25.65
C ARG A 71 3.93 10.23 -27.14
N ARG A 72 3.05 10.87 -27.93
CA ARG A 72 3.07 10.75 -29.41
C ARG A 72 4.43 11.17 -29.98
N GLY A 73 4.76 10.66 -31.16
CA GLY A 73 5.96 11.00 -31.92
C GLY A 73 6.59 9.78 -32.57
N ALA A 74 7.78 9.97 -33.17
CA ALA A 74 8.48 8.96 -33.97
C ALA A 74 8.64 7.60 -33.26
N GLU A 75 8.77 7.59 -31.92
CA GLU A 75 8.87 6.33 -31.19
C GLU A 75 7.55 5.55 -31.19
N ALA A 76 6.41 6.23 -31.02
CA ALA A 76 5.13 5.57 -31.06
C ALA A 76 4.91 4.93 -32.44
N ASP A 77 5.39 5.58 -33.50
CA ASP A 77 5.31 5.07 -34.86
C ASP A 77 6.23 3.86 -35.07
N ARG A 78 7.45 3.87 -34.50
CA ARG A 78 8.34 2.70 -34.49
C ARG A 78 7.74 1.51 -33.75
N LEU A 79 7.17 1.72 -32.57
CA LEU A 79 6.53 0.65 -31.81
C LEU A 79 5.31 0.08 -32.56
N ARG A 80 4.51 0.93 -33.21
CA ARG A 80 3.42 0.45 -34.08
C ARG A 80 3.93 -0.37 -35.26
N ALA A 81 5.01 0.06 -35.92
CA ALA A 81 5.66 -0.74 -36.96
C ALA A 81 6.21 -2.08 -36.42
N GLY A 82 6.59 -2.12 -35.14
CA GLY A 82 6.98 -3.32 -34.40
C GLY A 82 5.81 -4.18 -33.87
N GLY A 83 4.57 -3.95 -34.31
CA GLY A 83 3.40 -4.75 -33.96
C GLY A 83 2.66 -4.32 -32.69
N TYR A 84 2.96 -3.14 -32.14
CA TYR A 84 2.20 -2.60 -31.02
C TYR A 84 0.90 -1.95 -31.49
N VAL A 85 -0.18 -2.19 -30.75
CA VAL A 85 -1.49 -1.61 -30.96
C VAL A 85 -1.68 -0.41 -30.02
N ASP A 86 -2.09 0.73 -30.58
CA ASP A 86 -2.45 1.92 -29.80
C ASP A 86 -3.81 1.72 -29.13
N GLN A 87 -3.82 1.72 -27.79
CA GLN A 87 -5.01 1.55 -26.97
C GLN A 87 -5.51 2.87 -26.37
N GLY A 88 -5.08 4.01 -26.93
CA GLY A 88 -5.50 5.34 -26.52
C GLY A 88 -4.66 5.92 -25.39
N ALA A 89 -5.14 7.05 -24.84
CA ALA A 89 -4.47 7.77 -23.76
C ALA A 89 -5.35 7.73 -22.49
N PRO A 90 -5.06 6.84 -21.53
CA PRO A 90 -5.86 6.75 -20.30
C PRO A 90 -5.56 7.88 -19.30
N PHE A 91 -4.49 8.63 -19.51
CA PHE A 91 -4.14 9.80 -18.71
C PHE A 91 -3.26 10.79 -19.49
N TYR A 92 -3.07 11.96 -18.89
CA TYR A 92 -2.31 13.07 -19.39
C TYR A 92 -1.20 13.44 -18.40
N ALA A 93 -0.06 13.85 -18.93
CA ALA A 93 1.14 14.17 -18.16
C ALA A 93 1.74 15.49 -18.64
N SER A 94 2.66 16.07 -17.88
CA SER A 94 3.33 17.29 -18.30
C SER A 94 4.26 17.01 -19.49
N PRO A 95 4.29 17.88 -20.52
CA PRO A 95 5.24 17.75 -21.62
C PRO A 95 6.69 18.01 -21.21
N ASN A 96 6.91 18.67 -20.07
CA ASN A 96 8.21 19.13 -19.59
C ASN A 96 8.26 19.15 -18.05
N SER A 97 9.37 19.59 -17.47
CA SER A 97 9.58 19.70 -16.02
C SER A 97 8.86 20.91 -15.36
N ALA A 98 7.77 21.43 -15.94
CA ALA A 98 7.04 22.58 -15.42
C ALA A 98 6.75 22.48 -13.91
N SER A 99 6.95 23.60 -13.22
CA SER A 99 6.66 23.91 -11.81
C SER A 99 6.72 22.74 -10.80
N GLY A 100 7.68 21.83 -10.93
CA GLY A 100 7.90 20.73 -9.97
C GLY A 100 7.61 19.31 -10.47
N CYS A 101 7.26 19.11 -11.75
CA CYS A 101 7.18 17.76 -12.32
C CYS A 101 8.56 17.11 -12.49
N VAL A 102 8.65 15.81 -12.24
CA VAL A 102 9.87 15.01 -12.37
C VAL A 102 9.77 14.07 -13.58
N PRO A 103 10.91 13.70 -14.22
CA PRO A 103 10.88 12.78 -15.35
C PRO A 103 10.40 11.39 -14.89
N VAL A 104 9.58 10.74 -15.69
CA VAL A 104 9.31 9.30 -15.59
C VAL A 104 10.08 8.62 -16.70
N PHE A 105 10.98 7.72 -16.33
CA PHE A 105 11.78 7.00 -17.32
C PHE A 105 11.08 5.72 -17.77
N SER A 106 11.23 5.41 -19.06
CA SER A 106 11.02 4.06 -19.58
C SER A 106 12.33 3.28 -19.44
N PHE A 107 12.23 2.05 -18.97
CA PHE A 107 13.29 1.05 -18.93
C PHE A 107 12.89 -0.13 -19.80
N VAL A 108 13.88 -0.79 -20.41
CA VAL A 108 13.66 -1.95 -21.25
C VAL A 108 14.55 -3.13 -20.83
N ARG A 109 13.97 -4.33 -20.79
CA ARG A 109 14.70 -5.59 -20.57
C ARG A 109 14.02 -6.72 -21.32
N ARG A 110 14.75 -7.40 -22.21
CA ARG A 110 14.25 -8.52 -23.02
C ARG A 110 12.95 -8.18 -23.79
N GLY A 111 12.86 -6.95 -24.33
CA GLY A 111 11.70 -6.48 -25.08
C GLY A 111 10.52 -6.01 -24.23
N MET A 112 10.58 -6.12 -22.90
CA MET A 112 9.57 -5.61 -21.99
C MET A 112 9.90 -4.19 -21.53
N HIS A 113 8.89 -3.33 -21.44
CA HIS A 113 8.99 -1.97 -20.94
C HIS A 113 8.48 -1.85 -19.50
N ARG A 114 9.08 -0.91 -18.76
CA ARG A 114 8.72 -0.58 -17.39
C ARG A 114 8.89 0.90 -17.13
N LEU A 115 8.00 1.50 -16.34
CA LEU A 115 8.13 2.89 -15.93
C LEU A 115 8.86 3.02 -14.60
N ALA A 116 9.57 4.14 -14.42
CA ALA A 116 10.31 4.40 -13.19
C ALA A 116 10.28 5.90 -12.81
N GLY A 117 9.47 6.20 -11.80
CA GLY A 117 9.23 7.56 -11.31
C GLY A 117 10.25 8.06 -10.28
N THR A 118 10.82 7.18 -9.46
CA THR A 118 11.66 7.58 -8.30
C THR A 118 13.15 7.23 -8.51
N PRO A 119 14.10 8.00 -7.94
CA PRO A 119 15.52 7.67 -7.97
C PRO A 119 15.84 6.26 -7.45
N ALA A 120 15.26 5.87 -6.31
CA ALA A 120 15.47 4.55 -5.72
C ALA A 120 15.04 3.42 -6.66
N TYR A 121 13.85 3.54 -7.27
CA TYR A 121 13.36 2.50 -8.17
C TYR A 121 14.15 2.41 -9.47
N ARG A 122 14.64 3.55 -9.99
CA ARG A 122 15.55 3.55 -11.15
C ARG A 122 16.86 2.83 -10.86
N ALA A 123 17.45 3.08 -9.68
CA ALA A 123 18.67 2.42 -9.24
C ALA A 123 18.45 0.90 -9.11
N GLN A 124 17.32 0.49 -8.52
CA GLN A 124 16.92 -0.91 -8.45
C GLN A 124 16.81 -1.55 -9.84
N LEU A 125 16.09 -0.93 -10.78
CA LEU A 125 15.96 -1.47 -12.14
C LEU A 125 17.31 -1.61 -12.84
N THR A 126 18.21 -0.62 -12.70
CA THR A 126 19.58 -0.73 -13.23
C THR A 126 20.35 -1.89 -12.61
N ALA A 127 20.27 -2.08 -11.29
CA ALA A 127 20.91 -3.20 -10.60
C ALA A 127 20.34 -4.57 -11.06
N GLU A 128 19.06 -4.61 -11.40
CA GLU A 128 18.38 -5.79 -11.97
C GLU A 128 18.63 -5.99 -13.48
N GLY A 129 19.52 -5.20 -14.09
CA GLY A 129 19.90 -5.34 -15.50
C GLY A 129 18.90 -4.75 -16.51
N TRP A 130 17.97 -3.90 -16.06
CA TRP A 130 17.17 -3.10 -16.99
C TRP A 130 17.99 -1.93 -17.53
N ARG A 131 17.84 -1.64 -18.81
CA ARG A 131 18.48 -0.48 -19.44
C ARG A 131 17.49 0.68 -19.49
N ARG A 132 17.94 1.87 -19.07
CA ARG A 132 17.17 3.10 -19.30
C ARG A 132 17.03 3.31 -20.81
N ASP A 133 15.79 3.45 -21.26
CA ASP A 133 15.45 3.66 -22.66
C ASP A 133 15.28 5.17 -22.95
N ARG A 134 14.36 5.85 -22.27
CA ARG A 134 14.07 7.28 -22.49
C ARG A 134 13.35 7.95 -21.32
N VAL A 135 13.10 9.26 -21.42
CA VAL A 135 12.04 9.92 -20.64
C VAL A 135 10.71 9.65 -21.34
N ALA A 136 9.81 8.91 -20.69
CA ALA A 136 8.48 8.63 -21.21
C ALA A 136 7.62 9.90 -21.22
N PHE A 137 7.58 10.58 -20.07
CA PHE A 137 6.84 11.83 -19.83
C PHE A 137 7.31 12.46 -18.49
N TYR A 138 6.74 13.62 -18.11
CA TYR A 138 6.98 14.25 -16.81
C TYR A 138 5.70 14.22 -15.98
N ALA A 139 5.80 13.90 -14.70
CA ALA A 139 4.65 13.75 -13.82
C ALA A 139 4.89 14.41 -12.46
N ALA A 140 3.81 14.72 -11.75
CA ALA A 140 3.92 15.28 -10.41
C ALA A 140 4.53 14.21 -9.49
N PRO A 141 5.61 14.52 -8.75
CA PRO A 141 6.16 13.59 -7.78
C PRO A 141 5.12 13.32 -6.71
N VAL A 142 4.96 12.06 -6.34
CA VAL A 142 4.22 11.67 -5.13
C VAL A 142 5.26 11.53 -4.04
N ALA A 143 5.04 12.19 -2.90
CA ALA A 143 5.85 11.96 -1.72
C ALA A 143 5.75 10.47 -1.35
N VAL A 144 6.85 9.76 -1.48
CA VAL A 144 6.99 8.39 -1.00
C VAL A 144 7.64 8.48 0.37
N ASP A 145 6.95 7.96 1.37
CA ASP A 145 7.48 7.77 2.71
C ASP A 145 8.23 6.43 2.73
N PRO A 146 9.57 6.43 2.83
CA PRO A 146 10.36 5.21 2.79
C PRO A 146 10.38 4.47 4.14
N THR A 147 9.84 5.08 5.21
CA THR A 147 9.88 4.47 6.53
C THR A 147 8.73 3.50 6.72
N PHE A 148 9.06 2.26 7.04
CA PHE A 148 8.14 1.29 7.60
C PHE A 148 8.50 1.05 9.07
N SER A 149 7.65 1.50 9.98
CA SER A 149 7.83 1.29 11.42
C SER A 149 6.47 1.01 12.08
N PHE A 150 6.46 0.11 13.05
CA PHE A 150 5.29 -0.13 13.86
C PHE A 150 5.69 -0.68 15.24
N ALA A 151 4.80 -0.50 16.21
CA ALA A 151 4.89 -1.15 17.50
C ALA A 151 3.91 -2.32 17.57
N MET A 152 4.27 -3.37 18.30
CA MET A 152 3.41 -4.54 18.54
C MET A 152 3.13 -4.68 20.04
N MET A 153 1.86 -4.79 20.41
CA MET A 153 1.39 -5.01 21.78
C MET A 153 0.78 -6.42 21.87
N PRO A 154 1.51 -7.39 22.45
CA PRO A 154 0.95 -8.72 22.73
C PRO A 154 0.30 -8.79 24.11
N ASP A 155 -0.77 -9.58 24.21
CA ASP A 155 -1.23 -10.24 25.44
C ASP A 155 -1.40 -9.30 26.66
N THR A 156 -2.25 -8.28 26.52
CA THR A 156 -2.47 -7.28 27.59
C THR A 156 -3.48 -7.72 28.65
N GLN A 157 -3.96 -8.96 28.60
CA GLN A 157 -4.99 -9.52 29.48
C GLN A 157 -4.80 -9.22 30.97
N ASN A 158 -3.54 -9.19 31.44
CA ASN A 158 -3.23 -8.92 32.85
C ASN A 158 -3.21 -7.43 33.21
N GLU A 159 -3.20 -6.53 32.23
CA GLU A 159 -3.18 -5.07 32.41
C GLU A 159 -4.58 -4.46 32.53
N VAL A 160 -5.62 -5.28 32.34
CA VAL A 160 -7.02 -4.85 32.26
C VAL A 160 -7.91 -5.45 33.35
N VAL A 161 -7.34 -6.26 34.26
CA VAL A 161 -8.08 -6.97 35.31
C VAL A 161 -8.74 -6.02 36.32
N SER A 162 -8.08 -4.90 36.63
CA SER A 162 -8.61 -3.89 37.53
C SER A 162 -8.89 -2.60 36.78
N SER A 163 -10.02 -1.95 37.09
CA SER A 163 -10.37 -0.64 36.54
C SER A 163 -9.34 0.46 36.86
N THR A 164 -8.54 0.24 37.90
CA THR A 164 -7.48 1.16 38.37
C THR A 164 -6.09 0.80 37.86
N ASP A 165 -5.92 -0.31 37.14
CA ASP A 165 -4.65 -0.67 36.53
C ASP A 165 -4.28 0.36 35.47
N ARG A 166 -3.03 0.83 35.55
CA ARG A 166 -2.51 1.89 34.67
C ARG A 166 -1.59 1.34 33.59
N ARG A 167 -1.20 0.06 33.61
CA ARG A 167 -0.18 -0.50 32.71
C ARG A 167 -0.56 -0.34 31.25
N PHE A 168 -1.78 -0.70 30.86
CA PHE A 168 -2.26 -0.54 29.48
C PHE A 168 -2.18 0.92 29.04
N GLY A 169 -2.76 1.82 29.85
CA GLY A 169 -2.75 3.26 29.56
C GLY A 169 -1.35 3.88 29.53
N ASN A 170 -0.44 3.42 30.40
CA ASN A 170 0.95 3.88 30.43
C ASN A 170 1.71 3.41 29.18
N ARG A 171 1.47 2.17 28.72
CA ARG A 171 2.05 1.61 27.50
C ARG A 171 1.64 2.42 26.27
N THR A 172 0.35 2.67 26.09
CA THR A 172 -0.12 3.48 24.95
C THR A 172 0.33 4.94 25.07
N GLN A 173 0.37 5.51 26.28
CA GLN A 173 0.91 6.86 26.50
C GLN A 173 2.40 6.95 26.16
N TRP A 174 3.20 5.94 26.48
CA TRP A 174 4.62 5.91 26.15
C TRP A 174 4.82 5.87 24.63
N LEU A 175 4.02 5.07 23.90
CA LEU A 175 4.05 5.05 22.44
C LEU A 175 3.70 6.42 21.85
N VAL A 176 2.69 7.11 22.38
CA VAL A 176 2.33 8.48 21.97
C VAL A 176 3.49 9.44 22.22
N ALA A 177 4.08 9.42 23.42
CA ALA A 177 5.17 10.31 23.81
C ALA A 177 6.45 10.09 22.97
N ASN A 178 6.67 8.87 22.48
CA ASN A 178 7.86 8.50 21.70
C ASN A 178 7.59 8.45 20.19
N ARG A 179 6.39 8.83 19.72
CA ARG A 179 5.99 8.71 18.31
C ARG A 179 7.02 9.29 17.35
N SER A 180 7.46 10.54 17.60
CA SER A 180 8.42 11.23 16.74
C SER A 180 9.82 10.61 16.78
N ALA A 181 10.28 10.17 17.96
CA ALA A 181 11.61 9.58 18.12
C ALA A 181 11.71 8.20 17.45
N LEU A 182 10.61 7.44 17.43
CA LEU A 182 10.52 6.12 16.81
C LEU A 182 10.11 6.18 15.33
N ASP A 183 9.78 7.37 14.81
CA ASP A 183 9.05 7.56 13.55
C ASP A 183 7.84 6.62 13.44
N LEU A 184 7.09 6.43 14.53
CA LEU A 184 6.06 5.40 14.70
C LEU A 184 4.87 5.63 13.74
N ARG A 185 4.71 4.75 12.74
CA ARG A 185 3.63 4.85 11.75
C ARG A 185 2.35 4.13 12.12
N TRP A 186 2.44 3.06 12.93
CA TRP A 186 1.31 2.18 13.22
C TRP A 186 1.50 1.40 14.53
N VAL A 187 0.41 0.96 15.17
CA VAL A 187 0.44 0.08 16.36
C VAL A 187 -0.45 -1.14 16.13
N GLY A 188 0.08 -2.34 16.34
CA GLY A 188 -0.66 -3.59 16.28
C GLY A 188 -0.91 -4.22 17.64
N HIS A 189 -1.97 -4.99 17.75
CA HIS A 189 -2.21 -5.89 18.89
C HIS A 189 -2.53 -7.31 18.40
N SER A 190 -1.90 -8.33 18.97
CA SER A 190 -2.04 -9.73 18.52
C SER A 190 -3.27 -10.46 19.06
N GLY A 191 -4.20 -9.74 19.70
CA GLY A 191 -5.26 -10.36 20.51
C GLY A 191 -4.82 -10.70 21.93
N ASP A 192 -5.71 -11.40 22.64
CA ASP A 192 -5.66 -11.63 24.09
C ASP A 192 -5.51 -10.29 24.83
N VAL A 193 -6.41 -9.37 24.45
CA VAL A 193 -6.53 -8.02 25.01
C VAL A 193 -7.00 -8.11 26.45
N VAL A 194 -7.96 -9.00 26.70
CA VAL A 194 -8.60 -9.25 27.99
C VAL A 194 -8.41 -10.70 28.42
N ASN A 195 -8.59 -11.01 29.70
CA ASN A 195 -8.55 -12.39 30.20
C ASN A 195 -9.88 -13.10 29.95
N TRP A 196 -11.02 -12.43 30.11
CA TRP A 196 -12.35 -13.08 30.07
C TRP A 196 -13.37 -12.26 29.27
N GLY A 197 -13.19 -12.14 27.95
CA GLY A 197 -13.96 -11.18 27.14
C GLY A 197 -15.47 -11.37 27.14
N TRP A 198 -15.94 -12.61 27.27
CA TRP A 198 -17.37 -12.91 27.33
C TRP A 198 -17.98 -12.76 28.73
N LEU A 199 -17.18 -12.88 29.78
CA LEU A 199 -17.62 -12.99 31.17
C LEU A 199 -17.38 -11.70 31.97
N GLU A 200 -16.29 -10.98 31.68
CA GLU A 200 -15.85 -9.78 32.38
C GLU A 200 -15.65 -8.62 31.39
N GLN A 201 -16.75 -8.14 30.80
CA GLN A 201 -16.73 -7.06 29.81
C GLN A 201 -16.06 -5.77 30.31
N SER A 202 -16.03 -5.56 31.63
CA SER A 202 -15.34 -4.42 32.26
C SER A 202 -13.83 -4.35 31.93
N GLN A 203 -13.21 -5.47 31.56
CA GLN A 203 -11.82 -5.51 31.10
C GLN A 203 -11.66 -4.81 29.75
N PHE A 204 -12.64 -4.93 28.85
CA PHE A 204 -12.65 -4.17 27.61
C PHE A 204 -12.76 -2.67 27.87
N ASP A 205 -13.51 -2.23 28.90
CA ASP A 205 -13.57 -0.81 29.24
C ASP A 205 -12.19 -0.24 29.61
N VAL A 206 -11.33 -1.03 30.28
CA VAL A 206 -9.95 -0.63 30.58
C VAL A 206 -9.13 -0.54 29.29
N ALA A 207 -9.23 -1.55 28.41
CA ALA A 207 -8.53 -1.58 27.13
C ALA A 207 -8.95 -0.42 26.21
N VAL A 208 -10.25 -0.09 26.15
CA VAL A 208 -10.80 1.05 25.39
C VAL A 208 -10.23 2.35 25.91
N ARG A 209 -10.24 2.58 27.24
CA ARG A 209 -9.63 3.79 27.84
C ARG A 209 -8.13 3.90 27.55
N GLY A 210 -7.42 2.78 27.53
CA GLY A 210 -6.01 2.73 27.16
C GLY A 210 -5.77 3.06 25.69
N THR A 211 -6.58 2.49 24.81
CA THR A 211 -6.50 2.66 23.34
C THR A 211 -6.89 4.07 22.90
N ALA A 212 -7.82 4.72 23.59
CA ALA A 212 -8.26 6.09 23.31
C ALA A 212 -7.10 7.11 23.25
N ARG A 213 -5.96 6.81 23.87
CA ARG A 213 -4.74 7.63 23.77
C ARG A 213 -4.12 7.60 22.37
N LEU A 214 -4.11 6.44 21.71
CA LEU A 214 -3.63 6.30 20.33
C LEU A 214 -4.57 7.02 19.36
N GLU A 215 -5.88 6.89 19.58
CA GLU A 215 -6.93 7.59 18.81
C GLU A 215 -6.79 9.10 18.91
N ALA A 216 -6.72 9.63 20.14
CA ALA A 216 -6.57 11.06 20.40
C ALA A 216 -5.28 11.63 19.78
N ALA A 217 -4.22 10.82 19.71
CA ALA A 217 -2.96 11.18 19.06
C ALA A 217 -2.97 10.99 17.53
N GLY A 218 -4.04 10.44 16.94
CA GLY A 218 -4.11 10.12 15.51
C GLY A 218 -3.03 9.12 15.08
N ILE A 219 -2.72 8.15 15.92
CA ILE A 219 -1.83 7.03 15.59
C ILE A 219 -2.70 5.89 15.04
N PRO A 220 -2.53 5.47 13.77
CA PRO A 220 -3.24 4.33 13.22
C PRO A 220 -2.93 3.04 14.01
N TYR A 221 -3.94 2.21 14.22
CA TYR A 221 -3.78 0.94 14.92
C TYR A 221 -4.74 -0.13 14.40
N ALA A 222 -4.44 -1.40 14.66
CA ALA A 222 -5.43 -2.46 14.57
C ALA A 222 -5.19 -3.57 15.60
N TYR A 223 -6.26 -4.32 15.88
CA TYR A 223 -6.29 -5.44 16.78
C TYR A 223 -6.69 -6.69 16.01
N THR A 224 -6.07 -7.82 16.35
CA THR A 224 -6.64 -9.14 16.06
C THR A 224 -7.36 -9.67 17.31
N LEU A 225 -8.23 -10.66 17.13
CA LEU A 225 -8.87 -11.36 18.25
C LEU A 225 -7.96 -12.48 18.74
N GLY A 226 -7.82 -12.59 20.05
CA GLY A 226 -7.21 -13.75 20.70
C GLY A 226 -8.26 -14.71 21.27
N SER A 227 -7.79 -15.81 21.84
CA SER A 227 -8.65 -16.83 22.43
C SER A 227 -9.45 -16.28 23.63
N HIS A 228 -8.79 -15.52 24.52
CA HIS A 228 -9.38 -14.96 25.74
C HIS A 228 -10.34 -13.79 25.48
N ASP A 229 -10.28 -13.17 24.29
CA ASP A 229 -11.20 -12.10 23.88
C ASP A 229 -12.58 -12.65 23.49
N THR A 230 -12.68 -13.96 23.26
CA THR A 230 -13.89 -14.64 22.76
C THR A 230 -14.50 -15.55 23.83
N ARG A 231 -15.50 -16.36 23.44
CA ARG A 231 -16.11 -17.40 24.29
C ARG A 231 -15.36 -18.73 24.28
N VAL A 232 -14.19 -18.83 23.64
CA VAL A 232 -13.49 -20.13 23.52
C VAL A 232 -12.72 -20.53 24.78
N VAL A 233 -12.49 -19.59 25.72
CA VAL A 233 -11.75 -19.80 26.98
C VAL A 233 -12.63 -19.47 28.19
N GLY A 234 -12.65 -20.37 29.20
CA GLY A 234 -13.36 -20.22 30.49
C GLY A 234 -12.45 -19.75 31.62
N ARG A 235 -12.99 -19.53 32.85
CA ARG A 235 -12.18 -19.04 33.98
C ARG A 235 -11.08 -20.06 34.30
N GLY A 236 -9.81 -19.60 34.32
CA GLY A 236 -8.64 -20.45 34.56
C GLY A 236 -7.84 -20.82 33.30
N GLY A 237 -8.25 -20.36 32.11
CA GLY A 237 -7.46 -20.48 30.88
C GLY A 237 -7.64 -21.78 30.10
N GLY A 238 -8.55 -22.65 30.56
CA GLY A 238 -8.96 -23.84 29.83
C GLY A 238 -9.97 -23.54 28.72
N ALA A 239 -10.12 -24.46 27.78
CA ALA A 239 -11.18 -24.39 26.77
C ALA A 239 -12.55 -24.29 27.48
N TYR A 240 -13.42 -23.41 26.99
CA TYR A 240 -14.73 -23.15 27.59
C TYR A 240 -15.57 -24.42 27.75
N VAL A 241 -15.48 -25.35 26.79
CA VAL A 241 -16.16 -26.67 26.84
C VAL A 241 -15.73 -27.56 28.01
N SER A 242 -14.67 -27.20 28.72
CA SER A 242 -14.13 -27.91 29.88
C SER A 242 -14.42 -27.21 31.21
N ASP A 243 -15.11 -26.06 31.18
CA ASP A 243 -15.50 -25.28 32.36
C ASP A 243 -16.86 -25.78 32.92
N PRO A 244 -16.98 -26.10 34.22
CA PRO A 244 -18.23 -26.56 34.83
C PRO A 244 -19.42 -25.58 34.72
N GLU A 245 -19.22 -24.35 34.27
CA GLU A 245 -20.30 -23.42 33.90
C GLU A 245 -21.08 -23.87 32.64
N CYS A 246 -20.63 -24.90 31.92
CA CYS A 246 -21.30 -25.51 30.75
C CYS A 246 -22.40 -26.54 31.07
N LEU A 247 -23.05 -26.49 32.23
CA LEU A 247 -24.22 -27.34 32.52
C LEU A 247 -25.54 -26.66 32.12
N GLU A 248 -25.73 -26.41 30.82
CA GLU A 248 -27.06 -26.29 30.18
C GLU A 248 -27.03 -26.82 28.74
#